data_AF-A0A1I5S9U1-F1
#
_entry.id   AF-A0A1I5S9U1-F1
#
_cell.length_a   1.000
_cell.length_b   1.000
_cell.length_c   1.000
_cell.angle_alpha   90.00
_cell.angle_beta   90.00
_cell.angle_gamma   90.00
#
_symmetry.space_group_name_H-M   'P 1'
#
loop_
_entity.id
_entity.type
_entity.pdbx_description
1 polymer ?
#
loop_
_entity_poly.entity_id
_entity_poly.type
_entity_poly.pdbx_seq_one_letter_code
_entity_poly.pdbx_strand_id
1 'polypeptide(L)'
;MLRWIAERERIHLAPAFAAIYHGRDTLRKFLAQSYFRGTTYVDSYLGAPGPARTALFAALGAGAGGLALLVRRPRTAVALGAAGAATAGAVVRRCGASGPEARAVATLLPLFAAGFGAGLLRGLALALRARLPGQRRADR
;
A
#
# COMPACT_ATOMS: atom_id res chain seq x y z
N MET A 1 -0.82 6.83 -16.13
CA MET A 1 -1.69 5.91 -16.89
C MET A 1 -2.98 6.58 -17.36
N LEU A 2 -3.90 7.02 -16.49
CA LEU A 2 -5.17 7.63 -16.94
C LEU A 2 -4.99 8.84 -17.86
N ARG A 3 -4.01 9.73 -17.57
CA ARG A 3 -3.63 10.84 -18.46
C ARG A 3 -3.13 10.35 -19.83
N TRP A 4 -2.25 9.35 -19.83
CA TRP A 4 -1.71 8.75 -21.05
C TRP A 4 -2.79 8.09 -21.92
N ILE A 5 -3.79 7.46 -21.27
CA ILE A 5 -4.98 6.91 -21.94
C ILE A 5 -5.85 8.04 -22.47
N ALA A 6 -6.15 9.06 -21.67
CA ALA A 6 -6.97 10.20 -22.07
C ALA A 6 -6.38 10.99 -23.26
N GLU A 7 -5.06 10.99 -23.40
CA GLU A 7 -4.35 11.60 -24.53
C GLU A 7 -4.46 10.79 -25.84
N ARG A 8 -4.80 9.50 -25.77
CA ARG A 8 -4.80 8.57 -26.92
C ARG A 8 -6.19 8.06 -27.28
N GLU A 9 -7.05 7.95 -26.28
CA GLU A 9 -8.38 7.37 -26.38
C GLU A 9 -9.42 8.33 -25.82
N ARG A 10 -10.57 8.42 -26.48
CA ARG A 10 -11.71 9.16 -25.93
C ARG A 10 -12.24 8.44 -24.70
N ILE A 11 -12.17 9.10 -23.55
CA ILE A 11 -12.87 8.65 -22.34
C ILE A 11 -14.33 9.10 -22.46
N HIS A 12 -15.23 8.16 -22.78
CA HIS A 12 -16.67 8.41 -22.86
C HIS A 12 -17.26 8.50 -21.45
N LEU A 13 -17.21 9.70 -20.84
CA LEU A 13 -17.98 10.02 -19.64
C LEU A 13 -19.35 10.56 -20.09
N ALA A 14 -20.43 10.00 -19.58
CA ALA A 14 -21.76 10.52 -19.84
C ALA A 14 -21.85 11.97 -19.30
N PRO A 15 -22.47 12.93 -20.02
CA PRO A 15 -22.60 14.32 -19.55
C PRO A 15 -23.29 14.44 -18.19
N ALA A 16 -24.16 13.48 -17.85
CA ALA A 16 -24.85 13.41 -16.56
C ALA A 16 -24.08 12.62 -15.49
N PHE A 17 -22.86 12.15 -15.76
CA PHE A 17 -22.09 11.40 -14.78
C PHE A 17 -21.65 12.33 -13.64
N ALA A 18 -22.24 12.11 -12.47
CA ALA A 18 -21.83 12.73 -11.21
C ALA A 18 -21.44 11.63 -10.23
N ALA A 19 -20.34 11.83 -9.52
CA ALA A 19 -19.92 10.97 -8.43
C ALA A 19 -19.67 11.82 -7.19
N ILE A 20 -20.29 11.47 -6.07
CA ILE A 20 -19.97 12.08 -4.79
C ILE A 20 -18.67 11.44 -4.30
N TYR A 21 -17.60 12.23 -4.27
CA TYR A 21 -16.33 11.75 -3.73
C TYR A 21 -16.42 11.67 -2.21
N HIS A 22 -16.54 10.44 -1.69
CA HIS A 22 -16.41 10.20 -0.26
C HIS A 22 -14.92 10.20 0.13
N GLY A 23 -14.46 11.39 0.52
CA GLY A 23 -13.12 11.58 1.05
C GLY A 23 -12.83 10.69 2.27
N ARG A 24 -11.60 10.20 2.33
CA ARG A 24 -11.03 9.53 3.51
C ARG A 24 -10.33 10.57 4.36
N ASP A 25 -11.14 11.48 4.89
CA ASP A 25 -10.79 12.71 5.61
C ASP A 25 -10.45 12.51 7.08
N THR A 26 -10.64 11.30 7.61
CA THR A 26 -10.31 10.96 9.01
C THR A 26 -9.19 9.93 9.07
N LEU A 27 -8.42 9.97 10.16
CA LEU A 27 -7.37 8.99 10.42
C LEU A 27 -7.91 7.55 10.44
N ARG A 28 -9.13 7.34 10.98
CA ARG A 28 -9.81 6.04 10.99
C ARG A 28 -10.05 5.53 9.57
N LYS A 29 -10.59 6.37 8.68
CA LYS A 29 -10.81 6.02 7.26
C LYS A 29 -9.49 5.77 6.53
N PHE A 30 -8.44 6.53 6.85
CA PHE A 30 -7.10 6.35 6.29
C PHE A 30 -6.50 4.98 6.66
N LEU A 31 -6.54 4.60 7.95
CA LEU A 31 -6.03 3.32 8.41
C LEU A 31 -6.84 2.14 7.86
N ALA A 32 -8.17 2.24 7.86
CA ALA A 32 -9.05 1.23 7.28
C ALA A 32 -8.73 1.02 5.79
N GLN A 33 -8.51 2.10 5.03
CA GLN A 33 -8.13 2.01 3.63
C GLN A 33 -6.72 1.43 3.44
N SER A 34 -5.76 1.81 4.28
CA SER A 34 -4.39 1.30 4.20
C SER A 34 -4.37 -0.22 4.39
N TYR A 35 -5.11 -0.69 5.39
CA TYR A 35 -5.31 -2.11 5.65
C TYR A 35 -6.04 -2.85 4.52
N PHE A 36 -7.13 -2.29 4.00
CA PHE A 36 -7.85 -2.85 2.87
C PHE A 36 -6.97 -2.93 1.61
N ARG A 37 -6.20 -1.87 1.32
CA ARG A 37 -5.25 -1.84 0.19
C ARG A 37 -4.13 -2.85 0.35
N GLY A 38 -3.60 -3.03 1.56
CA GLY A 38 -2.60 -4.07 1.82
C GLY A 38 -3.14 -5.48 1.52
N THR A 39 -4.37 -5.75 1.94
CA THR A 39 -5.03 -7.05 1.71
C THR A 39 -5.24 -7.30 0.21
N THR A 40 -5.82 -6.33 -0.49
CA THR A 40 -6.12 -6.43 -1.93
C THR A 40 -4.89 -6.37 -2.82
N TYR A 41 -3.77 -5.80 -2.35
CA TYR A 41 -2.49 -5.82 -3.07
C TYR A 41 -2.01 -7.26 -3.32
N VAL A 42 -2.16 -8.14 -2.33
CA VAL A 42 -1.78 -9.56 -2.48
C VAL A 42 -2.67 -10.23 -3.51
N ASP A 43 -3.98 -10.04 -3.41
CA ASP A 43 -4.96 -10.59 -4.35
C ASP A 43 -4.67 -10.14 -5.80
N SER A 44 -4.34 -8.85 -5.98
CA SER A 44 -4.08 -8.26 -7.30
C SER A 44 -2.75 -8.69 -7.91
N TYR A 45 -1.70 -8.91 -7.10
CA TYR A 45 -0.32 -8.99 -7.63
C TYR A 45 0.44 -10.26 -7.29
N LEU A 46 -0.06 -11.13 -6.39
CA LEU A 46 0.64 -12.37 -6.07
C LEU A 46 0.73 -13.31 -7.28
N GLY A 47 -0.35 -13.39 -8.07
CA GLY A 47 -0.44 -14.22 -9.27
C GLY A 47 0.07 -13.57 -10.56
N ALA A 48 0.22 -12.25 -10.58
CA ALA A 48 0.61 -11.50 -11.78
C ALA A 48 2.13 -11.30 -11.84
N PRO A 49 2.83 -11.72 -12.91
CA PRO A 49 4.24 -11.37 -13.09
C PRO A 49 4.38 -9.85 -13.32
N GLY A 50 5.42 -9.24 -12.74
CA GLY A 50 5.75 -7.84 -13.01
C GLY A 50 6.28 -7.07 -11.81
N PRO A 51 6.54 -5.76 -11.99
CA PRO A 51 7.16 -4.91 -10.98
C PRO A 51 6.39 -4.86 -9.65
N ALA A 52 5.07 -4.94 -9.68
CA ALA A 52 4.25 -4.93 -8.47
C ALA A 52 4.45 -6.20 -7.62
N ARG A 53 4.61 -7.37 -8.25
CA ARG A 53 4.95 -8.60 -7.53
C ARG A 53 6.37 -8.55 -6.96
N THR A 54 7.31 -7.98 -7.70
CA THR A 54 8.66 -7.75 -7.17
C THR A 54 8.63 -6.81 -5.97
N ALA A 55 7.85 -5.72 -6.04
CA ALA A 55 7.65 -4.80 -4.93
C ALA A 55 7.00 -5.48 -3.72
N LEU A 56 6.05 -6.40 -3.92
CA LEU A 56 5.47 -7.22 -2.85
C LEU A 56 6.55 -7.99 -2.08
N PHE A 57 7.39 -8.75 -2.79
CA PHE A 57 8.45 -9.54 -2.16
C PHE A 57 9.54 -8.68 -1.54
N ALA A 58 9.91 -7.57 -2.19
CA ALA A 58 10.86 -6.61 -1.63
C ALA A 58 10.33 -5.99 -0.33
N ALA A 59 9.05 -5.61 -0.29
CA ALA A 59 8.41 -5.08 0.91
C ALA A 59 8.32 -6.11 2.04
N LEU A 60 8.06 -7.38 1.73
CA LEU A 60 8.10 -8.47 2.72
C LEU A 60 9.50 -8.66 3.30
N GLY A 61 10.53 -8.70 2.44
CA GLY A 61 11.91 -8.81 2.88
C GLY A 61 12.35 -7.62 3.74
N ALA A 62 12.05 -6.39 3.28
CA ALA A 62 12.32 -5.17 4.04
C ALA A 62 11.57 -5.13 5.37
N GLY A 63 10.31 -5.58 5.41
CA GLY A 63 9.51 -5.68 6.62
C GLY A 63 10.08 -6.66 7.64
N ALA A 64 10.47 -7.87 7.19
CA ALA A 64 11.10 -8.87 8.04
C ALA A 64 12.45 -8.38 8.58
N GLY A 65 13.29 -7.79 7.73
CA GLY A 65 14.57 -7.18 8.14
C GLY A 65 14.38 -6.02 9.12
N GLY A 66 13.39 -5.16 8.86
CA GLY A 66 13.01 -4.05 9.74
C GLY A 66 12.54 -4.54 11.11
N LEU A 67 11.73 -5.60 11.17
CA LEU A 67 11.29 -6.20 12.43
C LEU A 67 12.45 -6.83 13.20
N ALA A 68 13.33 -7.57 12.52
CA ALA A 68 14.53 -8.13 13.14
C ALA A 68 15.44 -7.04 13.71
N LEU A 69 15.60 -5.92 12.97
CA LEU A 69 16.35 -4.77 13.44
C LEU A 69 15.68 -4.08 14.63
N LEU A 70 14.35 -3.95 14.62
CA LEU A 70 13.58 -3.37 15.71
C LEU A 70 13.75 -4.16 17.01
N VAL A 71 13.77 -5.49 16.93
CA VAL A 71 14.00 -6.37 18.09
C VAL A 71 15.46 -6.27 18.59
N ARG A 72 16.44 -6.31 17.69
CA ARG A 72 17.87 -6.35 18.07
C ARG A 72 18.45 -4.99 18.44
N ARG A 73 18.00 -3.92 17.79
CA ARG A 73 18.54 -2.56 17.85
C ARG A 73 17.39 -1.54 17.75
N PRO A 74 16.51 -1.44 18.76
CA PRO A 74 15.29 -0.65 18.68
C PRO A 74 15.55 0.84 18.39
N ARG A 75 16.56 1.44 19.03
CA ARG A 75 16.93 2.85 18.78
C ARG A 75 17.35 3.09 17.33
N THR A 76 18.16 2.19 16.77
CA THR A 76 18.59 2.26 15.38
C THR A 76 17.43 2.08 14.42
N ALA A 77 16.53 1.12 14.70
CA ALA A 77 15.36 0.89 13.88
C ALA A 77 14.42 2.11 13.87
N VAL A 78 14.17 2.73 15.03
CA VAL A 78 13.35 3.94 15.14
C VAL A 78 14.02 5.10 14.39
N ALA A 79 15.32 5.31 14.55
CA ALA A 79 16.05 6.37 13.86
C ALA A 79 16.01 6.20 12.33
N LEU A 80 16.23 4.97 11.83
CA LEU A 80 16.15 4.67 10.41
C LEU A 80 14.72 4.78 9.88
N GLY A 81 13.72 4.36 10.66
CA GLY A 81 12.31 4.52 10.30
C GLY A 81 11.92 6.00 10.16
N ALA A 82 12.33 6.84 11.11
CA ALA A 82 12.11 8.28 11.06
C ALA A 82 12.85 8.92 9.88
N ALA A 83 14.12 8.57 9.65
CA ALA A 83 14.89 9.05 8.52
C ALA A 83 14.28 8.61 7.18
N GLY A 84 13.81 7.38 7.07
CA GLY A 84 13.12 6.85 5.89
C GLY A 84 11.83 7.62 5.60
N ALA A 85 11.04 7.92 6.63
CA ALA A 85 9.81 8.69 6.49
C ALA A 85 10.08 10.14 6.03
N ALA A 86 11.08 10.80 6.63
CA ALA A 86 11.52 12.13 6.18
C ALA A 86 12.02 12.10 4.72
N THR A 87 12.81 11.09 4.37
CA THR A 87 13.32 10.91 3.00
C THR A 87 12.19 10.71 2.00
N ALA A 88 11.16 9.92 2.34
CA ALA A 88 9.99 9.75 1.49
C ALA A 88 9.25 11.08 1.23
N GLY A 89 9.07 11.90 2.27
CA GLY A 89 8.51 13.25 2.11
C GLY A 89 9.35 14.12 1.16
N ALA A 90 10.68 14.10 1.30
CA ALA A 90 11.58 14.85 0.44
C ALA A 90 11.54 14.38 -1.03
N VAL A 91 11.46 13.06 -1.25
CA VAL A 91 11.31 12.48 -2.60
C VAL A 91 10.00 12.91 -3.23
N VAL A 92 8.88 12.79 -2.51
CA VAL A 92 7.56 13.16 -3.03
C VAL A 92 7.49 14.66 -3.35
N ARG A 93 8.15 15.51 -2.55
CA ARG A 93 8.32 16.94 -2.87
C ARG A 93 9.09 17.16 -4.17
N ARG A 94 10.19 16.44 -4.40
CA ARG A 94 10.94 16.50 -5.67
C ARG A 94 10.12 16.01 -6.86
N CYS A 95 9.16 15.12 -6.64
CA CYS A 95 8.22 14.65 -7.65
C CYS A 95 7.03 15.61 -7.90
N GLY A 96 7.04 16.81 -7.32
CA GLY A 96 6.04 17.86 -7.59
C GLY A 96 4.95 18.01 -6.53
N ALA A 97 5.04 17.30 -5.41
CA ALA A 97 4.11 17.51 -4.30
C ALA A 97 4.39 18.85 -3.59
N SER A 98 3.32 19.49 -3.14
CA SER A 98 3.38 20.68 -2.30
C SER A 98 4.03 20.39 -0.94
N GLY A 99 4.48 21.43 -0.24
CA GLY A 99 5.05 21.30 1.11
C GLY A 99 4.13 20.57 2.11
N PRO A 100 2.83 20.92 2.19
CA PRO A 100 1.88 20.20 3.03
C PRO A 100 1.71 18.73 2.67
N GLU A 101 1.66 18.37 1.39
CA GLU A 101 1.54 16.97 0.95
C GLU A 101 2.79 16.16 1.30
N ALA A 102 3.97 16.72 1.07
CA ALA A 102 5.23 16.09 1.45
C ALA A 102 5.33 15.85 2.97
N ARG A 103 4.87 16.83 3.77
CA ARG A 103 4.78 16.68 5.22
C ARG A 103 3.78 15.58 5.61
N ALA A 104 2.62 15.54 4.97
CA ALA A 104 1.62 14.49 5.20
C ALA A 104 2.17 13.09 4.89
N VAL A 105 2.93 12.94 3.80
CA VAL A 105 3.64 11.68 3.51
C VAL A 105 4.61 11.34 4.63
N ALA A 106 5.49 12.26 5.02
CA ALA A 106 6.49 11.99 6.05
C ALA A 106 5.87 11.61 7.41
N THR A 107 4.76 12.24 7.80
CA THR A 107 4.12 11.98 9.10
C THR A 107 3.21 10.75 9.09
N LEU A 108 2.50 10.50 7.99
CA LEU A 108 1.56 9.39 7.90
C LEU A 108 2.19 8.08 7.41
N LEU A 109 3.40 8.11 6.84
CA LEU A 109 4.06 6.91 6.32
C LEU A 109 4.20 5.78 7.37
N PRO A 110 4.58 6.03 8.63
CA PRO A 110 4.68 4.94 9.62
C PRO A 110 3.33 4.27 9.87
N LEU A 111 2.26 5.06 9.95
CA LEU A 111 0.89 4.58 10.14
C LEU A 111 0.39 3.81 8.91
N PHE A 112 0.69 4.33 7.72
CA PHE A 112 0.44 3.64 6.46
C PHE A 112 1.17 2.29 6.41
N ALA A 113 2.48 2.27 6.70
CA ALA A 113 3.30 1.07 6.65
C ALA A 113 2.79 -0.01 7.61
N ALA A 114 2.41 0.36 8.83
CA ALA A 114 1.82 -0.55 9.80
C ALA A 114 0.47 -1.10 9.32
N GLY A 115 -0.46 -0.22 8.91
CA GLY A 115 -1.79 -0.63 8.46
C GLY A 115 -1.76 -1.46 7.18
N PHE A 116 -1.00 -1.01 6.18
CA PHE A 116 -0.80 -1.71 4.91
C PHE A 116 -0.10 -3.05 5.13
N GLY A 117 0.96 -3.09 5.95
CA GLY A 117 1.67 -4.32 6.30
C GLY A 117 0.77 -5.35 6.95
N ALA A 118 -0.05 -4.94 7.93
CA ALA A 118 -1.03 -5.83 8.56
C ALA A 118 -2.07 -6.36 7.54
N GLY A 119 -2.54 -5.51 6.64
CA GLY A 119 -3.42 -5.91 5.54
C GLY A 119 -2.77 -6.92 4.61
N LEU A 120 -1.51 -6.69 4.25
CA LEU A 120 -0.72 -7.56 3.37
C LEU A 120 -0.51 -8.93 3.99
N LEU A 121 -0.20 -9.02 5.29
CA LEU A 121 -0.13 -10.29 6.02
C LEU A 121 -1.46 -11.03 6.02
N ARG A 122 -2.59 -10.31 6.19
CA ARG A 122 -3.92 -10.91 6.05
C ARG A 122 -4.14 -11.44 4.63
N GLY A 123 -3.81 -10.67 3.60
CA GLY A 123 -3.95 -11.08 2.20
C GLY A 123 -3.18 -12.37 1.91
N LEU A 124 -1.94 -12.47 2.41
CA LEU A 124 -1.14 -13.69 2.32
C LEU A 124 -1.78 -14.87 3.06
N ALA A 125 -2.27 -14.65 4.29
CA ALA A 125 -2.94 -15.69 5.06
C ALA A 125 -4.19 -16.22 4.35
N LEU A 126 -4.99 -15.34 3.72
CA LEU A 126 -6.14 -15.73 2.90
C LEU A 126 -5.72 -16.52 1.66
N ALA A 127 -4.69 -16.05 0.94
CA ALA A 127 -4.16 -16.75 -0.23
C ALA A 127 -3.61 -18.14 0.12
N LEU A 128 -2.96 -18.29 1.28
CA LEU A 128 -2.50 -19.58 1.80
C LEU A 128 -3.66 -20.50 2.15
N ARG A 129 -4.70 -19.99 2.83
CA ARG A 129 -5.90 -20.75 3.20
C ARG A 129 -6.64 -21.28 1.97
N ALA A 130 -6.81 -20.45 0.94
CA ALA A 130 -7.44 -20.86 -0.31
C ALA A 130 -6.68 -21.98 -1.05
N ARG A 131 -5.38 -22.16 -0.76
CA ARG A 131 -4.57 -23.24 -1.35
C ARG A 131 -4.65 -24.55 -0.58
N LEU A 132 -5.19 -24.57 0.65
CA LEU A 132 -5.29 -25.79 1.45
C LEU A 132 -6.33 -26.77 0.86
N PRO A 133 -6.04 -28.10 0.81
CA PRO A 133 -6.86 -29.09 0.10
C PRO A 133 -8.32 -29.24 0.57
N GLY A 134 -8.68 -28.73 1.76
CA GLY A 134 -10.01 -28.89 2.36
C GLY A 134 -11.12 -28.00 1.78
N GLN A 135 -10.79 -26.87 1.14
CA GLN A 135 -11.80 -25.93 0.63
C GLN A 135 -12.16 -26.09 -0.84
N ARG A 136 -11.38 -26.84 -1.64
CA ARG A 136 -11.67 -27.03 -3.08
C ARG A 136 -12.87 -27.94 -3.38
N ARG A 137 -13.46 -28.58 -2.37
CA ARG A 137 -14.59 -29.53 -2.50
C ARG A 137 -15.96 -28.93 -2.17
N ALA A 138 -16.05 -27.70 -1.64
CA ALA A 138 -17.33 -27.12 -1.22
C ALA A 138 -18.04 -26.31 -2.32
N ASP A 139 -17.34 -25.95 -3.40
CA ASP A 139 -17.86 -25.07 -4.48
C ASP A 139 -17.98 -25.78 -5.84
N ARG A 140 -18.10 -27.12 -5.86
CA ARG A 140 -18.50 -27.90 -7.05
C ARG A 140 -19.72 -28.74 -6.70
#